data_AF-A0A7C7CTE8-F1
#
_entry.id   AF-A0A7C7CTE8-F1
#
_cell.length_a   1.000
_cell.length_b   1.000
_cell.length_c   1.000
_cell.angle_alpha   90.00
_cell.angle_beta   90.00
_cell.angle_gamma   90.00
#
_symmetry.space_group_name_H-M   'P 1'
#
loop_
_entity.id
_entity.type
_entity.pdbx_description
1 polymer ?
#
loop_
_entity_poly.entity_id
_entity_poly.type
_entity_poly.pdbx_seq_one_letter_code
_entity_poly.pdbx_strand_id
1 'polypeptide(L)'
;MNFPELTNVVVMTTDVVSDVRGLLGIKDLPFHFIGVMGSQPKISEIIKQLKSEDISDDQLSQLTAPVGIPMDSNTPDEIAVSIAAQILQNREKSLN
;
A
#
# COMPACT_ATOMS: atom_id res chain seq x y z
N MET A 1 -14.34 1.18 -12.70
CA MET A 1 -13.08 1.92 -12.91
C MET A 1 -12.60 1.60 -14.31
N ASN A 2 -12.15 2.57 -15.10
CA ASN A 2 -11.93 2.36 -16.54
C ASN A 2 -10.56 1.77 -16.90
N PHE A 3 -9.55 1.92 -16.02
CA PHE A 3 -8.16 1.46 -16.25
C PHE A 3 -7.50 0.99 -14.94
N PRO A 4 -7.99 -0.12 -14.33
CA PRO A 4 -7.45 -0.61 -13.05
C PRO A 4 -5.95 -0.95 -13.13
N GLU A 5 -5.48 -1.45 -14.26
CA GLU A 5 -4.07 -1.79 -14.52
C GLU A 5 -3.12 -0.58 -14.57
N LEU A 6 -3.67 0.64 -14.73
CA LEU A 6 -2.92 1.90 -14.65
C LEU A 6 -3.14 2.63 -13.32
N THR A 7 -3.94 2.04 -12.42
CA THR A 7 -4.31 2.65 -11.15
C THR A 7 -3.33 2.25 -10.05
N ASN A 8 -2.89 3.24 -9.29
CA ASN A 8 -2.09 3.08 -8.08
C ASN A 8 -2.96 3.43 -6.88
N VAL A 9 -2.96 2.58 -5.85
CA VAL A 9 -3.79 2.77 -4.66
C VAL A 9 -2.90 2.92 -3.44
N VAL A 10 -3.23 3.87 -2.58
CA VAL A 10 -2.62 4.03 -1.26
C VAL A 10 -3.70 4.04 -0.20
N VAL A 11 -3.63 3.09 0.73
CA VAL A 11 -4.52 2.99 1.88
C VAL A 11 -3.88 3.73 3.05
N MET A 12 -4.57 4.79 3.51
CA MET A 12 -4.11 5.69 4.55
C MET A 12 -5.28 6.10 5.45
N THR A 13 -5.59 5.29 6.46
CA THR A 13 -6.60 5.63 7.47
C THR A 13 -5.99 5.74 8.87
N THR A 14 -6.79 6.14 9.85
CA THR A 14 -6.35 6.33 11.23
C THR A 14 -6.26 5.03 12.03
N ASP A 15 -6.94 3.96 11.60
CA ASP A 15 -7.08 2.73 12.38
C ASP A 15 -6.92 1.46 11.52
N VAL A 16 -6.51 0.37 12.16
CA VAL A 16 -6.23 -0.91 11.48
C VAL A 16 -7.47 -1.49 10.80
N VAL A 17 -8.65 -1.37 11.43
CA VAL A 17 -9.87 -2.01 10.94
C VAL A 17 -10.30 -1.38 9.61
N SER A 18 -10.20 -0.06 9.52
CA SER A 18 -10.48 0.69 8.30
C SER A 18 -9.50 0.35 7.18
N ASP A 19 -8.20 0.22 7.48
CA ASP A 19 -7.20 -0.18 6.48
C ASP A 19 -7.45 -1.60 5.97
N VAL A 20 -7.70 -2.56 6.87
CA VAL A 20 -8.00 -3.96 6.52
C VAL A 20 -9.25 -4.03 5.64
N ARG A 21 -10.33 -3.33 6.00
CA ARG A 21 -11.54 -3.26 5.15
C ARG A 21 -11.26 -2.72 3.76
N GLY A 22 -10.47 -1.65 3.67
CA GLY A 22 -10.07 -1.06 2.39
C GLY A 22 -9.31 -2.07 1.53
N LEU A 23 -8.33 -2.76 2.11
CA LEU A 23 -7.50 -3.76 1.45
C LEU A 23 -8.30 -4.98 0.98
N LEU A 24 -9.20 -5.51 1.83
CA LEU A 24 -10.08 -6.61 1.44
C LEU A 24 -11.03 -6.22 0.30
N GLY A 25 -11.50 -4.97 0.28
CA GLY A 25 -12.37 -4.45 -0.79
C GLY A 25 -11.69 -4.35 -2.16
N ILE A 26 -10.35 -4.36 -2.21
CA ILE A 26 -9.58 -4.21 -3.44
C ILE A 26 -8.69 -5.42 -3.79
N LYS A 27 -8.72 -6.49 -2.97
CA LYS A 27 -7.77 -7.61 -3.05
C LYS A 27 -7.76 -8.37 -4.39
N ASP A 28 -8.88 -8.36 -5.12
CA ASP A 28 -9.04 -9.07 -6.39
C ASP A 28 -8.95 -8.12 -7.61
N LEU A 29 -8.67 -6.84 -7.37
CA LEU A 29 -8.55 -5.85 -8.44
C LEU A 29 -7.11 -5.83 -8.97
N PRO A 30 -6.92 -5.74 -10.30
CA PRO A 30 -5.59 -5.82 -10.91
C PRO A 30 -4.88 -4.45 -10.85
N PHE A 31 -4.78 -3.86 -9.66
CA PHE A 31 -4.10 -2.60 -9.47
C PHE A 31 -2.60 -2.76 -9.64
N HIS A 32 -1.98 -1.76 -10.26
CA HIS A 32 -0.54 -1.77 -10.53
C HIS A 32 0.30 -1.70 -9.24
N PHE A 33 -0.23 -1.00 -8.24
CA PHE A 33 0.46 -0.72 -6.99
C PHE A 33 -0.56 -0.60 -5.86
N ILE A 34 -0.25 -1.22 -4.72
CA ILE A 34 -1.01 -1.08 -3.48
C ILE A 34 -0.03 -0.74 -2.35
N GLY A 35 -0.11 0.49 -1.86
CA GLY A 35 0.67 0.98 -0.72
C GLY A 35 -0.17 1.08 0.56
N VAL A 36 0.44 0.86 1.71
CA VAL A 36 -0.20 1.04 3.03
C VAL A 36 0.66 1.97 3.90
N MET A 37 0.04 3.01 4.44
CA MET A 37 0.69 3.92 5.38
C MET A 37 0.49 3.47 6.83
N GLY A 38 1.58 3.50 7.62
CA GLY A 38 1.49 3.24 9.05
C GLY A 38 2.86 3.06 9.69
N SER A 39 2.87 3.10 11.02
CA SER A 39 4.03 2.63 11.80
C SER A 39 4.19 1.12 11.65
N GLN A 40 5.41 0.61 11.91
CA GLN A 40 5.69 -0.83 11.86
C GLN A 40 4.74 -1.69 12.71
N PRO A 41 4.37 -1.29 13.96
CA PRO A 41 3.38 -2.03 14.74
C PRO A 41 2.00 -2.06 14.07
N LYS A 42 1.54 -0.94 13.50
CA LYS A 42 0.26 -0.86 12.80
C LYS A 42 0.23 -1.80 11.59
N ILE A 43 1.29 -1.75 10.78
CA ILE A 43 1.44 -2.61 9.59
C ILE A 43 1.47 -4.09 9.98
N SER A 44 2.19 -4.45 11.05
CA SER A 44 2.25 -5.83 11.53
C SER A 44 0.87 -6.37 11.92
N GLU A 45 0.05 -5.55 12.56
CA GLU A 45 -1.33 -5.93 12.92
C GLU A 45 -2.24 -6.00 11.68
N ILE A 46 -2.09 -5.09 10.70
CA ILE A 46 -2.81 -5.18 9.41
C ILE A 46 -2.50 -6.51 8.71
N ILE A 47 -1.21 -6.86 8.57
CA ILE A 47 -0.79 -8.10 7.91
C ILE A 47 -1.37 -9.32 8.63
N LYS A 48 -1.34 -9.33 9.97
CA LYS A 48 -1.90 -10.41 10.77
C LYS A 48 -3.41 -10.56 10.53
N GLN A 49 -4.16 -9.46 10.47
CA GLN A 49 -5.61 -9.50 10.22
C GLN A 49 -5.95 -9.93 8.79
N LEU A 50 -5.18 -9.49 7.79
CA LEU A 50 -5.35 -9.95 6.42
C LEU A 50 -5.09 -11.47 6.29
N LYS A 51 -4.10 -12.00 7.00
CA LYS A 51 -3.87 -13.46 7.05
C LYS A 51 -5.03 -14.23 7.67
N SER A 52 -5.71 -13.67 8.67
CA SER A 52 -6.92 -14.30 9.24
C SER A 52 -8.14 -14.23 8.32
N GLU A 53 -8.07 -13.42 7.26
CA GLU A 53 -9.11 -13.26 6.23
C GLU A 53 -8.72 -13.99 4.93
N ASP A 54 -7.89 -15.03 5.05
CA ASP A 54 -7.44 -15.92 3.96
C ASP A 54 -6.68 -15.23 2.81
N ILE A 55 -6.10 -14.06 3.05
CA ILE A 55 -5.19 -13.43 2.08
C ILE A 55 -3.88 -14.23 2.04
N SER A 56 -3.51 -14.69 0.85
CA SER A 56 -2.30 -15.49 0.66
C SER A 56 -1.02 -14.67 0.83
N ASP A 57 0.09 -15.35 1.14
CA ASP A 57 1.41 -14.69 1.19
C ASP A 57 1.79 -14.06 -0.15
N ASP A 58 1.37 -14.64 -1.28
CA ASP A 58 1.58 -14.07 -2.61
C ASP A 58 0.82 -12.75 -2.79
N GLN A 59 -0.43 -12.66 -2.34
CA GLN A 59 -1.20 -11.41 -2.36
C GLN A 59 -0.60 -10.37 -1.40
N LEU A 60 -0.15 -10.79 -0.22
CA LEU A 60 0.52 -9.90 0.73
C LEU A 60 1.85 -9.37 0.18
N SER A 61 2.57 -10.16 -0.62
CA SER A 61 3.82 -9.73 -1.24
C SER A 61 3.65 -8.57 -2.23
N GLN A 62 2.43 -8.34 -2.72
CA GLN A 62 2.11 -7.20 -3.59
C GLN A 62 1.91 -5.90 -2.80
N LEU A 63 1.75 -5.96 -1.48
CA LEU A 63 1.59 -4.78 -0.64
C LEU A 63 2.94 -4.10 -0.37
N THR A 64 3.00 -2.80 -0.59
CA THR A 64 4.13 -1.98 -0.17
C THR A 64 3.81 -1.30 1.16
N ALA A 65 4.47 -1.75 2.23
CA ALA A 65 4.21 -1.25 3.58
C ALA A 65 5.52 -1.17 4.41
N PRO A 66 5.87 -0.01 4.99
CA PRO A 66 5.22 1.29 4.82
C PRO A 66 5.43 1.83 3.41
N VAL A 67 4.40 2.51 2.89
CA VAL A 67 4.48 3.25 1.62
C VAL A 67 5.34 4.51 1.77
N GLY A 68 6.05 4.86 0.70
CA GLY A 68 7.00 5.96 0.63
C GLY A 68 8.46 5.50 0.59
N ILE A 69 9.32 6.31 -0.01
CA ILE A 69 10.78 6.16 0.11
C ILE A 69 11.27 6.76 1.45
N PRO A 70 12.44 6.33 1.97
CA PRO A 70 13.00 6.91 3.19
C PRO A 70 13.18 8.43 3.08
N MET A 71 12.79 9.14 4.14
CA MET A 71 12.92 10.58 4.32
C MET A 71 13.39 10.88 5.75
N ASP A 72 14.04 12.02 5.96
CA ASP A 72 14.56 12.40 7.27
C ASP A 72 13.51 13.04 8.19
N SER A 73 12.52 13.76 7.63
CA SER A 73 11.41 14.32 8.39
C SER A 73 10.11 13.52 8.20
N ASN A 74 9.13 13.78 9.07
CA ASN A 74 7.79 13.19 9.01
C ASN A 74 6.72 14.25 8.74
N THR A 75 7.08 15.32 8.01
CA THR A 75 6.08 16.33 7.61
C THR A 75 5.13 15.77 6.55
N PRO A 76 3.85 16.17 6.53
CA PRO A 76 2.90 15.69 5.53
C PRO A 76 3.35 15.89 4.08
N ASP A 77 4.02 17.01 3.78
CA ASP A 77 4.50 17.33 2.44
C ASP A 77 5.61 16.39 2.00
N GLU A 78 6.58 16.09 2.88
CA GLU A 78 7.63 15.12 2.57
C GLU A 78 7.08 13.70 2.42
N ILE A 79 6.09 13.30 3.24
CA ILE A 79 5.41 12.02 3.10
C ILE A 79 4.69 11.93 1.74
N ALA A 80 3.99 12.99 1.33
CA ALA A 80 3.32 13.01 0.04
C ALA A 80 4.30 12.86 -1.14
N VAL A 81 5.42 13.60 -1.10
CA VAL A 81 6.47 13.51 -2.12
C VAL A 81 7.14 12.14 -2.11
N SER A 82 7.40 11.54 -0.94
CA SER A 82 8.03 10.23 -0.84
C SER A 82 7.16 9.11 -1.42
N ILE A 83 5.84 9.19 -1.23
CA ILE A 83 4.86 8.26 -1.82
C ILE A 83 4.82 8.42 -3.33
N ALA A 84 4.73 9.66 -3.84
CA ALA A 84 4.73 9.93 -5.27
C ALA A 84 6.01 9.42 -5.95
N ALA A 85 7.17 9.64 -5.32
CA ALA A 85 8.45 9.13 -5.79
C ALA A 85 8.50 7.60 -5.85
N GLN A 86 7.96 6.90 -4.84
CA GLN A 86 7.90 5.44 -4.82
C GLN A 86 6.99 4.89 -5.94
N ILE A 87 5.84 5.52 -6.18
CA ILE A 87 4.93 5.14 -7.27
C ILE A 87 5.65 5.24 -8.63
N LEU A 88 6.37 6.34 -8.87
CA LEU A 88 7.15 6.51 -10.10
C LEU A 88 8.27 5.47 -10.23
N GLN A 89 8.99 5.17 -9.15
CA GLN A 89 10.06 4.17 -9.16
C GLN A 89 9.52 2.77 -9.51
N ASN A 90 8.35 2.39 -8.99
CA ASN A 90 7.75 1.09 -9.30
C ASN A 90 7.24 1.00 -10.75
N ARG A 91 6.68 2.09 -11.28
CA ARG A 91 6.28 2.17 -12.68
C ARG A 91 7.45 1.89 -13.63
N GLU A 92 8.60 2.52 -13.40
CA GLU A 92 9.80 2.32 -14.23
C GLU A 92 10.35 0.88 -14.14
N LYS A 93 10.29 0.25 -12.96
CA LYS A 93 10.72 -1.15 -12.80
C LYS A 93 9.86 -2.13 -13.59
N SER A 94 8.57 -1.83 -13.79
CA SER A 94 7.67 -2.69 -14.56
C SER A 94 7.84 -2.58 -16.08
N LEU A 95 8.53 -1.54 -16.55
CA LEU A 95 8.78 -1.28 -17.98
C LEU A 95 10.12 -1.86 -18.47
N ASN A 96 10.97 -2.34 -17.56
CA ASN A 96 12.29 -2.91 -17.84
C ASN A 96 12.32 -4.41 -17.51
#